data_AF-S4NZM0-F1
#
_entry.id   AF-S4NZM0-F1
#
_cell.length_a   1.000
_cell.length_b   1.000
_cell.length_c   1.000
_cell.angle_alpha   90.00
_cell.angle_beta   90.00
_cell.angle_gamma   90.00
#
_symmetry.space_group_name_H-M   'P 1'
#
loop_
_entity.id
_entity.type
_entity.pdbx_description
1 polymer ?
#
loop_
_entity_poly.entity_id
_entity_poly.type
_entity_poly.pdbx_seq_one_letter_code
_entity_poly.pdbx_strand_id
1 'polypeptide(L)'
;MDDFARGHGFLPVYSGSECAYVCEGLRRATDYRFRLRCENVDGQGPWSTEVSYRTLPERPYPPGRPATRGKIHSRAFRLRWEPPTE
;
A
#
# COMPACT_ATOMS: atom_id res chain seq x y z
N MET A 1 14.26 -2.16 1.96
CA MET A 1 12.90 -1.77 1.59
C MET A 1 12.79 -0.26 1.67
N ASP A 2 12.25 0.37 0.64
CA ASP A 2 12.01 1.81 0.59
C ASP A 2 10.50 2.09 0.59
N ASP A 3 10.09 3.00 1.47
CA ASP A 3 8.75 3.55 1.62
C ASP A 3 8.83 5.04 1.27
N PHE A 4 8.44 5.39 0.04
CA PHE A 4 8.55 6.77 -0.43
C PHE A 4 7.75 7.75 0.42
N ALA A 5 6.64 7.30 1.02
CA ALA A 5 5.84 8.15 1.89
C ALA A 5 6.57 8.54 3.19
N ARG A 6 7.63 7.80 3.56
CA ARG A 6 8.49 8.11 4.71
C ARG A 6 9.76 8.88 4.34
N GLY A 7 10.23 8.80 3.09
CA GLY A 7 11.39 9.56 2.62
C GLY A 7 12.75 9.13 3.20
N HIS A 8 12.84 7.96 3.84
CA HIS A 8 14.09 7.47 4.44
C HIS A 8 14.97 6.67 3.48
N GLY A 9 14.50 6.42 2.25
CA GLY A 9 15.18 5.54 1.30
C GLY A 9 15.16 4.07 1.76
N PHE A 10 16.11 3.28 1.26
CA PHE A 10 16.17 1.85 1.55
C PHE A 10 16.63 1.54 2.98
N LEU A 11 15.73 0.99 3.79
CA LEU A 11 16.01 0.45 5.11
C LEU A 11 16.17 -1.08 5.10
N PRO A 12 17.08 -1.67 5.91
CA PRO A 12 17.16 -3.11 6.04
C PRO A 12 15.92 -3.66 6.76
N VAL A 13 15.30 -4.70 6.20
CA VAL A 13 14.11 -5.36 6.78
C VAL A 13 14.34 -6.83 7.10
N TYR A 14 15.42 -7.41 6.58
CA TYR A 14 15.79 -8.79 6.79
C TYR A 14 17.29 -8.97 6.56
N SER A 15 17.93 -9.82 7.37
CA SER A 15 19.30 -10.28 7.23
C SER A 15 19.38 -11.69 7.80
N GLY A 16 19.68 -12.66 6.95
CA GLY A 16 19.68 -14.07 7.31
C GLY A 16 20.10 -14.95 6.13
N SER A 17 20.08 -16.27 6.35
CA SER A 17 20.51 -17.28 5.38
C SER A 17 19.37 -17.86 4.54
N GLU A 18 18.13 -17.55 4.88
CA GLU A 18 16.95 -18.04 4.20
C GLU A 18 16.82 -17.42 2.79
N CYS A 19 16.40 -18.25 1.82
CA CYS A 19 16.17 -17.78 0.44
C CYS A 19 14.81 -17.08 0.25
N ALA A 20 13.99 -17.00 1.31
CA ALA A 20 12.67 -16.39 1.28
C ALA A 20 12.38 -15.69 2.61
N TYR A 21 11.70 -14.55 2.53
CA TYR A 21 11.26 -13.77 3.69
C TYR A 21 9.89 -13.16 3.41
N VAL A 22 9.01 -13.20 4.40
CA VAL A 22 7.70 -12.54 4.34
C VAL A 22 7.79 -11.23 5.09
N CYS A 23 7.65 -10.12 4.37
CA CYS A 23 7.66 -8.79 4.98
C CYS A 23 6.25 -8.43 5.46
N GLU A 24 6.04 -8.45 6.76
CA GLU A 24 4.75 -8.18 7.42
C GLU A 24 4.64 -6.73 7.92
N GLY A 25 3.45 -6.35 8.39
CA GLY A 25 3.23 -5.02 9.00
C GLY A 25 3.28 -3.85 8.00
N LEU A 26 3.11 -4.12 6.71
CA LEU A 26 3.13 -3.11 5.66
C LEU A 26 1.88 -2.22 5.71
N ARG A 27 2.03 -0.93 5.38
CA ARG A 27 0.90 -0.01 5.24
C ARG A 27 0.11 -0.39 4.00
N ARG A 28 -1.22 -0.29 4.07
CA ARG A 28 -2.12 -0.53 2.93
C ARG A 28 -2.01 0.56 1.89
N ALA A 29 -2.46 0.27 0.67
CA ALA A 29 -2.48 1.18 -0.47
C ALA A 29 -1.13 1.89 -0.76
N THR A 30 -0.01 1.31 -0.32
CA THR A 30 1.31 1.94 -0.32
C THR A 30 2.25 1.21 -1.28
N ASP A 31 3.00 1.99 -2.06
CA ASP A 31 4.03 1.50 -2.98
C ASP A 31 5.36 1.34 -2.25
N TYR A 32 5.94 0.15 -2.37
CA TYR A 32 7.21 -0.21 -1.72
C TYR A 32 8.21 -0.73 -2.75
N ARG A 33 9.48 -0.42 -2.52
CA ARG A 33 10.59 -0.89 -3.37
C ARG A 33 11.52 -1.80 -2.60
N PHE A 34 11.92 -2.88 -3.24
CA PHE A 34 12.76 -3.90 -2.65
C PHE A 34 13.98 -4.15 -3.52
N ARG A 35 15.10 -4.38 -2.83
CA ARG A 35 16.35 -4.86 -3.40
C ARG A 35 17.03 -5.70 -2.33
N LEU A 36 17.82 -6.67 -2.76
CA LEU A 36 18.58 -7.56 -1.88
C LEU A 36 20.02 -7.65 -2.34
N ARG A 37 20.90 -8.12 -1.47
CA ARG A 37 22.29 -8.45 -1.79
C ARG A 37 22.70 -9.64 -0.95
N CYS A 38 23.66 -10.41 -1.44
CA CYS A 38 24.27 -11.47 -0.66
C CYS A 38 25.47 -10.93 0.12
N GLU A 39 25.71 -11.50 1.29
CA GLU A 39 26.89 -11.23 2.12
C GLU A 39 27.59 -12.56 2.39
N ASN A 40 28.89 -12.62 2.12
CA ASN A 40 29.75 -13.75 2.45
C ASN A 40 30.89 -13.28 3.37
N VAL A 41 31.82 -14.18 3.70
CA VAL A 41 32.97 -13.87 4.57
C VAL A 41 33.87 -12.76 4.03
N ASP A 42 33.88 -12.57 2.71
CA ASP A 42 34.69 -11.55 2.03
C ASP A 42 33.94 -10.20 1.92
N GLY A 43 32.65 -10.16 2.28
CA GLY A 43 31.83 -8.96 2.36
C GLY A 43 30.54 -9.01 1.55
N GLN A 44 30.08 -7.83 1.15
CA GLN A 44 28.76 -7.63 0.55
C GLN A 44 28.86 -7.56 -0.97
N GLY A 45 28.08 -8.39 -1.65
CA GLY A 45 27.93 -8.35 -3.10
C GLY A 45 27.14 -7.14 -3.60
N PRO A 46 27.03 -6.99 -4.92
CA PRO A 46 26.22 -5.93 -5.52
C PRO A 46 24.73 -6.11 -5.16
N TRP A 47 24.00 -5.00 -5.18
CA TRP A 47 22.55 -5.02 -5.05
C TRP A 47 21.91 -5.66 -6.29
N SER A 48 20.82 -6.39 -6.06
CA SER A 48 19.91 -6.85 -7.12
C SER A 48 19.28 -5.66 -7.86
N THR A 49 18.65 -5.96 -8.99
CA THR A 49 17.67 -5.03 -9.57
C THR A 49 16.57 -4.72 -8.55
N GLU A 50 16.06 -3.50 -8.63
CA GLU A 50 14.99 -3.04 -7.77
C GLU A 50 13.64 -3.53 -8.32
N VAL A 51 12.78 -4.00 -7.43
CA VAL A 51 11.41 -4.39 -7.73
C VAL A 51 10.44 -3.54 -6.92
N SER A 52 9.30 -3.20 -7.52
CA SER A 52 8.26 -2.37 -6.89
C SER A 52 6.96 -3.15 -6.76
N TYR A 53 6.36 -3.09 -5.57
CA TYR A 53 5.07 -3.73 -5.28
C TYR A 53 4.18 -2.76 -4.52
N ARG A 54 2.88 -2.83 -4.82
CA ARG A 54 1.85 -2.07 -4.12
C ARG A 54 1.04 -2.98 -3.22
N THR A 55 0.89 -2.61 -1.95
CA THR A 55 0.02 -3.34 -1.02
C THR A 55 -1.45 -3.15 -1.38
N LEU A 56 -2.27 -4.12 -0.95
CA LEU A 56 -3.71 -4.07 -1.18
C LEU A 56 -4.34 -2.81 -0.55
N PRO A 57 -5.39 -2.25 -1.16
CA PRO A 57 -6.11 -1.13 -0.59
C PRO A 57 -6.75 -1.48 0.76
N GLU A 58 -7.02 -0.45 1.57
CA GLU A 58 -7.90 -0.54 2.73
C GLU A 58 -9.35 -0.69 2.27
N ARG A 59 -10.20 -1.25 3.14
CA ARG A 59 -11.65 -1.11 2.97
C ARG A 59 -11.98 0.39 2.92
N PRO A 60 -12.73 0.87 1.91
CA PRO A 60 -13.11 2.28 1.87
C PRO A 60 -13.98 2.64 3.08
N TYR A 61 -13.89 3.89 3.52
CA TYR A 61 -14.78 4.43 4.54
C TYR A 61 -16.25 4.37 4.07
N PRO A 62 -17.22 4.40 5.00
CA PRO A 62 -18.62 4.55 4.61
C PRO A 62 -18.82 5.79 3.74
N PRO A 63 -19.66 5.74 2.69
CA PRO A 63 -20.03 6.94 1.96
C PRO A 63 -20.77 7.92 2.88
N GLY A 64 -20.79 9.19 2.48
CA GLY A 64 -21.58 10.21 3.19
C GLY A 64 -23.06 9.85 3.27
N ARG A 65 -23.78 10.49 4.21
CA ARG A 65 -25.22 10.23 4.41
C ARG A 65 -25.98 10.42 3.09
N PRO A 66 -26.77 9.42 2.64
CA PRO A 66 -27.55 9.57 1.42
C PRO A 66 -28.63 10.66 1.58
N ALA A 67 -28.75 11.50 0.56
CA ALA A 67 -29.73 12.58 0.48
C ALA A 67 -30.48 12.51 -0.85
N THR A 68 -31.75 12.88 -0.85
CA THR A 68 -32.54 12.94 -2.08
C THR A 68 -32.08 14.11 -2.95
N ARG A 69 -31.98 13.89 -4.27
CA ARG A 69 -31.59 14.90 -5.25
C ARG A 69 -32.79 15.26 -6.15
N GLY A 70 -33.36 16.43 -5.92
CA GLY A 70 -34.49 16.97 -6.69
C GLY A 70 -35.84 16.45 -6.20
N LYS A 71 -36.88 16.56 -7.05
CA LYS A 71 -38.25 16.18 -6.70
C LYS A 71 -38.40 14.67 -6.52
N ILE A 72 -39.10 14.28 -5.47
CA ILE A 72 -39.51 12.91 -5.17
C ILE A 72 -40.83 12.65 -5.90
N HIS A 73 -40.92 11.55 -6.67
CA HIS A 73 -42.14 11.11 -7.33
C HIS A 73 -42.68 9.86 -6.63
N SER A 74 -43.96 9.54 -6.85
CA SER A 74 -44.65 8.43 -6.18
C SER A 74 -44.01 7.05 -6.39
N ARG A 75 -43.26 6.84 -7.48
CA ARG A 75 -42.60 5.57 -7.82
C ARG A 75 -41.10 5.67 -8.07
N ALA A 76 -40.52 6.88 -7.98
CA ALA A 76 -39.12 7.10 -8.27
C ALA A 76 -38.59 8.37 -7.61
N PHE A 77 -37.37 8.30 -7.10
CA PHE A 77 -36.61 9.47 -6.68
C PHE A 77 -35.12 9.22 -6.95
N ARG A 78 -34.34 10.29 -6.94
CA ARG A 78 -32.89 10.21 -7.10
C ARG A 78 -32.20 10.39 -5.76
N LEU A 79 -31.18 9.59 -5.52
CA LEU A 79 -30.34 9.67 -4.34
C LEU A 79 -28.97 10.24 -4.74
N ARG A 80 -28.34 10.97 -3.83
CA ARG A 80 -26.93 11.38 -3.90
C ARG A 80 -26.28 11.08 -2.55
N TRP A 81 -25.01 10.77 -2.55
CA TRP A 81 -24.17 10.69 -1.37
C TRP A 81 -22.78 11.19 -1.73
N GLU A 82 -22.00 11.57 -0.72
CA GLU A 82 -20.62 11.99 -0.89
C GLU A 82 -19.69 10.77 -0.93
N PRO A 83 -18.59 10.82 -1.70
CA PRO A 83 -17.57 9.78 -1.67
C PRO A 83 -17.05 9.56 -0.24
N PRO A 84 -16.53 8.36 0.07
CA PRO A 84 -15.80 8.12 1.31
C PRO A 84 -14.65 9.10 1.46
N THR A 85 -14.62 9.83 2.57
CA THR A 85 -13.47 10.62 3.02
C THR A 85 -12.77 9.87 4.14
N GLU A 86 -11.43 9.96 4.20
CA GLU A 86 -10.64 9.44 5.32
C GLU A 86 -10.99 10.11 6.66
#